data_AF-T1D4V8-F1
#
_entry.id   AF-T1D4V8-F1
#
_cell.length_a   1.000
_cell.length_b   1.000
_cell.length_c   1.000
_cell.angle_alpha   90.00
_cell.angle_beta   90.00
_cell.angle_gamma   90.00
#
_symmetry.space_group_name_H-M   'P 1'
#
loop_
_entity.id
_entity.type
_entity.pdbx_description
1 polymer ?
#
loop_
_entity_poly.entity_id
_entity_poly.type
_entity_poly.pdbx_seq_one_letter_code
_entity_poly.pdbx_strand_id
1 'polypeptide(L)'
;MSVSMDQIRAFVTAAATQNFTRAASVLCLSQPALTIRIRQLEESLQLRVFDRHTRSVQLTRVGRELLPVFSRLLTQFDVAIGG
;
A
#
# COMPACT_ATOMS: atom_id res chain seq x y z
N MET A 1 1.19 -15.96 7.64
CA MET A 1 1.43 -14.91 6.63
C MET A 1 0.19 -14.80 5.76
N SER A 2 -0.64 -13.77 5.96
CA SER A 2 -1.81 -13.53 5.10
C SER A 2 -1.78 -12.06 4.69
N VAL A 3 -1.61 -11.81 3.39
CA VAL A 3 -1.64 -10.47 2.80
C VAL A 3 -2.96 -10.35 2.04
N SER A 4 -3.74 -9.30 2.33
CA SER A 4 -5.03 -9.07 1.67
C SER A 4 -4.93 -8.09 0.51
N MET A 5 -5.88 -8.18 -0.42
CA MET A 5 -5.92 -7.27 -1.57
C MET A 5 -6.14 -5.81 -1.15
N ASP A 6 -6.88 -5.59 -0.06
CA ASP A 6 -7.07 -4.27 0.55
C ASP A 6 -5.77 -3.66 1.07
N GLN A 7 -4.86 -4.48 1.61
CA GLN A 7 -3.54 -4.05 2.07
C GLN A 7 -2.63 -3.69 0.88
N ILE A 8 -2.69 -4.48 -0.19
CA ILE A 8 -1.97 -4.21 -1.44
C ILE A 8 -2.48 -2.91 -2.07
N ARG A 9 -3.80 -2.70 -2.18
CA ARG A 9 -4.39 -1.43 -2.66
C ARG A 9 -3.98 -0.25 -1.80
N ALA A 10 -4.00 -0.39 -0.47
CA ALA A 10 -3.56 0.65 0.46
C ALA A 10 -2.11 1.07 0.21
N PHE A 11 -1.21 0.11 0.06
CA PHE A 11 0.20 0.36 -0.23
C PHE A 11 0.41 1.04 -1.59
N VAL A 12 -0.14 0.49 -2.67
CA VAL A 12 0.03 1.04 -4.02
C VAL A 12 -0.52 2.46 -4.10
N THR A 13 -1.67 2.73 -3.47
CA THR A 13 -2.27 4.06 -3.44
C THR A 13 -1.41 5.04 -2.64
N ALA A 14 -0.92 4.64 -1.47
CA ALA A 14 -0.05 5.49 -0.65
C ALA A 14 1.30 5.79 -1.32
N ALA A 15 1.85 4.82 -2.07
CA ALA A 15 3.04 5.03 -2.90
C ALA A 15 2.78 6.05 -4.02
N ALA A 16 1.63 5.96 -4.70
CA ALA A 16 1.28 6.85 -5.80
C ALA A 16 0.99 8.29 -5.34
N THR A 17 0.31 8.47 -4.20
CA THR A 17 -0.02 9.82 -3.70
C THR A 17 1.13 10.49 -2.94
N GLN A 18 2.10 9.71 -2.46
CA GLN A 18 3.15 10.16 -1.53
C GLN A 18 2.61 10.94 -0.31
N ASN A 19 1.36 10.66 0.07
CA ASN A 19 0.65 11.32 1.16
C ASN A 19 -0.46 10.42 1.71
N PHE A 20 -0.35 10.00 2.98
CA PHE A 20 -1.32 9.09 3.60
C PHE A 20 -2.72 9.68 3.74
N THR A 21 -2.85 10.99 4.00
CA THR A 21 -4.16 11.64 4.05
C THR A 21 -4.83 11.59 2.68
N ARG A 22 -4.10 11.95 1.62
CA ARG A 22 -4.62 11.90 0.25
C ARG A 22 -4.95 10.47 -0.19
N ALA A 23 -4.10 9.49 0.13
CA ALA A 23 -4.35 8.08 -0.20
C ALA A 23 -5.58 7.54 0.54
N ALA A 24 -5.79 7.94 1.79
CA ALA A 24 -6.97 7.55 2.53
C ALA A 24 -8.24 8.10 1.88
N SER A 25 -8.22 9.38 1.44
CA SER A 25 -9.33 9.96 0.68
C SER A 25 -9.60 9.22 -0.63
N VAL A 26 -8.58 8.83 -1.38
CA VAL A 26 -8.73 8.05 -2.63
C VAL A 26 -9.39 6.70 -2.39
N LEU A 27 -9.13 6.08 -1.24
CA LEU A 27 -9.70 4.77 -0.87
C LEU A 27 -10.99 4.88 -0.05
N CYS A 28 -11.55 6.08 0.12
CA CYS A 28 -12.71 6.31 0.99
C CYS A 28 -12.50 5.82 2.43
N LEU A 29 -11.28 5.96 2.95
CA LEU A 29 -10.87 5.58 4.31
C LEU A 29 -10.52 6.80 5.15
N SER A 30 -10.52 6.61 6.47
CA SER A 30 -9.83 7.53 7.37
C SER A 30 -8.30 7.29 7.30
N GLN A 31 -7.51 8.34 7.54
CA GLN A 31 -6.04 8.22 7.58
C GLN A 31 -5.53 7.21 8.64
N PRO A 32 -6.15 7.10 9.84
CA PRO A 32 -5.83 6.02 10.78
C PRO A 32 -6.10 4.61 10.22
N ALA A 33 -7.23 4.42 9.53
CA ALA A 33 -7.57 3.13 8.91
C ALA A 33 -6.56 2.73 7.83
N LEU A 34 -6.15 3.68 6.98
CA LEU A 34 -5.09 3.44 6.00
C LEU A 34 -3.76 3.06 6.68
N THR A 35 -3.39 3.78 7.73
CA THR A 35 -2.15 3.52 8.48
C THR A 35 -2.15 2.12 9.10
N ILE A 36 -3.29 1.67 9.65
CA ILE A 36 -3.44 0.31 10.19
C ILE A 36 -3.26 -0.73 9.08
N ARG A 37 -3.90 -0.54 7.91
CA ARG A 37 -3.75 -1.47 6.77
C ARG A 37 -2.29 -1.60 6.31
N ILE A 38 -1.56 -0.49 6.27
CA ILE A 38 -0.14 -0.51 5.89
C ILE A 38 0.72 -1.18 6.97
N ARG A 39 0.45 -0.94 8.25
CA ARG A 39 1.15 -1.65 9.34
C ARG A 39 0.92 -3.15 9.29
N GLN A 40 -0.31 -3.58 9.08
CA GLN A 40 -0.64 -5.01 8.94
C GLN A 40 0.05 -5.64 7.72
N LEU A 41 0.17 -4.91 6.61
CA LEU A 41 0.97 -5.35 5.47
C LEU A 41 2.43 -5.55 5.85
N GLU A 42 3.04 -4.55 6.50
CA GLU A 42 4.44 -4.61 6.95
C GLU A 42 4.68 -5.75 7.95
N GLU A 43 3.73 -6.00 8.86
CA GLU A 43 3.75 -7.12 9.80
C GLU A 43 3.67 -8.46 9.08
N SER A 44 2.75 -8.62 8.13
CA SER A 44 2.63 -9.82 7.31
C SER A 44 3.87 -10.10 6.47
N LEU A 45 4.55 -9.05 5.98
CA LEU A 45 5.78 -9.16 5.20
C LEU A 45 7.04 -9.26 6.08
N GLN A 46 6.93 -8.99 7.38
CA GLN A 46 8.06 -8.80 8.31
C GLN A 46 9.09 -7.77 7.80
N LEU A 47 8.62 -6.80 7.02
CA LEU A 47 9.45 -5.83 6.30
C LEU A 47 8.76 -4.47 6.30
N ARG A 48 9.53 -3.40 6.38
CA ARG A 48 9.00 -2.03 6.19
C ARG A 48 9.00 -1.66 4.72
N VAL A 49 7.88 -1.07 4.29
CA VAL A 49 7.70 -0.63 2.90
C VAL A 49 7.71 0.90 2.78
N PHE A 50 7.51 1.63 3.89
CA PHE A 50 7.71 3.08 3.98
C PHE A 50 8.76 3.47 5.03
N ASP A 51 9.44 4.60 4.81
CA ASP A 51 10.38 5.20 5.76
C ASP A 51 9.65 5.90 6.92
N ARG A 52 10.13 5.73 8.16
CA ARG A 52 9.47 6.24 9.39
C ARG A 52 9.85 7.68 9.78
N HIS A 53 10.84 8.28 9.13
CA HIS A 53 11.49 9.51 9.63
C HIS A 53 11.23 10.75 8.78
N THR A 54 10.44 10.67 7.72
CA THR A 54 10.34 11.76 6.75
C THR A 54 9.02 12.50 6.84
N ARG A 55 9.07 13.83 6.74
CA ARG A 55 7.92 14.73 6.54
C ARG A 55 7.15 14.46 5.24
N SER A 56 7.63 13.51 4.45
CA SER A 56 7.07 13.02 3.18
C SER A 56 6.91 11.50 3.24
N VAL A 57 5.88 10.94 2.61
CA VAL A 57 5.75 9.48 2.47
C VAL A 57 6.73 9.01 1.39
N GLN A 58 7.73 8.21 1.79
CA GLN A 58 8.74 7.65 0.89
C GLN A 58 8.81 6.14 1.06
N LEU A 59 9.01 5.43 -0.05
CA LEU A 59 9.19 3.99 -0.06
C LEU A 59 10.59 3.64 0.40
N THR A 60 10.71 2.56 1.19
CA THR A 60 12.00 1.91 1.43
C THR A 60 12.54 1.30 0.14
N ARG A 61 13.78 0.80 0.14
CA ARG A 61 14.32 0.03 -1.00
C ARG A 61 13.40 -1.14 -1.37
N VAL A 62 12.97 -1.91 -0.38
CA VAL A 62 12.05 -3.04 -0.59
C VAL A 62 10.68 -2.57 -1.05
N GLY A 63 10.16 -1.46 -0.51
CA GLY A 63 8.92 -0.86 -0.99
C GLY A 63 8.97 -0.51 -2.49
N ARG A 64 10.09 0.03 -2.97
CA ARG A 64 10.28 0.30 -4.42
C ARG A 64 10.31 -0.97 -5.27
N GLU A 65 10.90 -2.05 -4.76
CA GLU A 65 10.92 -3.36 -5.43
C GLU A 65 9.53 -4.02 -5.47
N LEU A 66 8.73 -3.86 -4.41
CA LEU A 66 7.39 -4.43 -4.30
C LEU A 66 6.33 -3.67 -5.11
N LEU A 67 6.49 -2.35 -5.29
CA LEU A 67 5.54 -1.52 -6.03
C LEU A 67 5.15 -2.10 -7.41
N PRO A 68 6.08 -2.39 -8.34
CA PRO A 68 5.70 -2.93 -9.65
C PRO A 68 5.05 -4.32 -9.57
N VAL A 69 5.40 -5.14 -8.57
CA VAL A 69 4.81 -6.47 -8.37
C VAL A 69 3.36 -6.34 -7.91
N PHE A 70 3.13 -5.52 -6.88
CA PHE A 70 1.81 -5.29 -6.29
C PHE A 70 0.86 -4.56 -7.24
N SER A 71 1.36 -3.59 -8.00
CA SER A 71 0.57 -2.94 -9.05
C SER A 71 0.11 -3.94 -10.12
N ARG A 72 0.99 -4.84 -10.57
CA ARG A 72 0.64 -5.87 -11.56
C ARG A 72 -0.40 -6.85 -11.02
N LEU A 73 -0.25 -7.31 -9.78
CA LEU A 73 -1.22 -8.19 -9.14
C LEU A 73 -2.61 -7.56 -9.05
N LEU A 74 -2.70 -6.27 -8.68
CA LEU A 74 -3.97 -5.55 -8.66
C LEU A 74 -4.59 -5.47 -10.05
N THR A 75 -3.81 -5.12 -11.07
CA THR A 75 -4.31 -5.08 -12.46
C THR A 75 -4.83 -6.44 -12.91
N GLN A 76 -4.10 -7.53 -12.65
CA GLN A 76 -4.53 -8.87 -13.04
C GLN A 76 -5.81 -9.30 -12.31
N PHE A 77 -5.94 -8.96 -11.03
CA PHE A 77 -7.14 -9.24 -10.26
C PHE A 77 -8.35 -8.43 -10.72
N ASP A 78 -8.15 -7.13 -10.99
CA ASP A 78 -9.22 -6.27 -11.51
C ASP A 78 -9.71 -6.77 -12.87
N VAL A 79 -8.82 -7.23 -13.74
CA VAL A 79 -9.18 -7.88 -15.01
C VAL A 79 -9.92 -9.20 -14.79
N ALA A 80 -9.51 -10.01 -13.81
CA ALA A 80 -10.11 -11.33 -13.56
C ALA A 80 -11.53 -11.25 -12.97
N ILE A 81 -11.86 -10.17 -12.26
CA ILE A 81 -13.16 -10.00 -11.57
C ILE A 81 -14.08 -9.03 -12.31
N GLY A 82 -13.51 -8.10 -13.08
CA GLY A 82 -14.22 -7.13 -13.90
C GLY A 82 -14.28 -7.50 -15.39
N GLY A 83 -13.95 -8.75 -15.74
CA GLY A 83 -14.17 -9.34 -17.07
C GLY A 83 -15.45 -10.16 -17.14
#